data_AF-A0A7J5EH60-F1
#
_entry.id   AF-A0A7J5EH60-F1
#
_cell.length_a   1.000
_cell.length_b   1.000
_cell.length_c   1.000
_cell.angle_alpha   90.00
_cell.angle_beta   90.00
_cell.angle_gamma   90.00
#
_symmetry.space_group_name_H-M   'P 1'
#
loop_
_entity.id
_entity.type
_entity.pdbx_description
1 polymer ?
#
loop_
_entity_poly.entity_id
_entity_poly.type
_entity_poly.pdbx_seq_one_letter_code
_entity_poly.pdbx_strand_id
1 'polypeptide(L)' 'MTTSLDHLKEKLPDHARDLRINLGVLSAEGTLTPRQRWGTALASA' A
#
# COMPACT_ATOMS: atom_id res chain seq x y z
N MET A 1 15.21 -7.06 4.66
CA MET A 1 14.03 -7.92 4.53
C MET A 1 12.96 -7.12 3.81
N THR A 2 12.57 -7.52 2.60
CA THR A 2 11.43 -6.93 1.87
C THR A 2 10.12 -7.40 2.51
N THR A 3 9.13 -6.51 2.61
CA THR A 3 7.81 -6.83 3.17
C THR A 3 6.88 -7.38 2.08
N SER A 4 5.77 -8.03 2.45
CA SER A 4 4.79 -8.53 1.46
C SER A 4 4.17 -7.43 0.59
N LEU A 5 4.13 -6.18 1.08
CA LEU A 5 3.69 -5.03 0.28
C LEU A 5 4.69 -4.61 -0.78
N ASP A 6 5.98 -4.82 -0.53
CA ASP A 6 7.02 -4.51 -1.52
C ASP A 6 6.90 -5.46 -2.72
N HIS A 7 6.59 -6.74 -2.50
CA HIS A 7 6.27 -7.68 -3.57
C HIS A 7 5.01 -7.29 -4.37
N LEU A 8 4.00 -6.68 -3.74
CA LEU A 8 2.82 -6.15 -4.44
C LEU A 8 3.19 -4.96 -5.34
N LYS A 9 4.04 -4.06 -4.84
CA LYS A 9 4.53 -2.90 -5.61
C LYS A 9 5.38 -3.31 -6.81
N GLU A 10 6.17 -4.37 -6.68
CA GLU A 10 7.01 -4.93 -7.76
C GLU A 10 6.19 -5.54 -8.91
N LYS A 11 4.98 -6.03 -8.63
CA LYS A 11 4.07 -6.59 -9.65
C LYS A 11 3.33 -5.54 -10.47
N LEU A 12 3.36 -4.26 -10.07
CA LEU A 12 2.68 -3.19 -10.79
C LEU A 12 3.48 -2.79 -12.05
N PRO A 13 2.85 -2.80 -13.24
CA PRO A 13 3.51 -2.41 -14.49
C PRO A 13 3.81 -0.91 -14.54
N ASP A 14 4.66 -0.49 -15.49
CA ASP A 14 5.09 0.91 -15.58
C ASP A 14 3.96 1.91 -15.81
N HIS A 15 2.94 1.55 -16.60
CA HIS A 15 1.76 2.40 -16.81
C HIS A 15 0.90 2.57 -15.54
N ALA A 16 1.10 1.72 -14.52
CA ALA A 16 0.42 1.77 -13.22
C ALA A 16 1.29 2.43 -12.12
N ARG A 17 2.26 3.27 -12.51
CA ARG A 17 3.18 3.96 -11.59
C ARG A 17 2.46 4.66 -10.44
N ASP A 18 1.34 5.31 -10.70
CA ASP A 18 0.61 6.07 -9.69
C ASP A 18 0.00 5.16 -8.62
N LEU A 19 -0.46 3.96 -8.98
CA LEU A 19 -0.92 2.97 -8.00
C LEU A 19 0.22 2.53 -7.08
N ARG A 20 1.43 2.35 -7.62
CA ARG A 20 2.62 2.00 -6.83
C ARG A 20 2.98 3.11 -5.84
N ILE A 21 2.92 4.36 -6.28
CA ILE A 21 3.16 5.55 -5.44
C ILE A 21 2.08 5.64 -4.35
N ASN A 22 0.80 5.56 -4.72
CA ASN A 22 -0.31 5.66 -3.79
C ASN A 22 -0.31 4.53 -2.76
N LEU A 23 0.03 3.30 -3.16
CA LEU A 23 0.18 2.18 -2.22
C LEU A 23 1.30 2.45 -1.20
N GLY A 24 2.38 3.12 -1.61
CA GLY A 24 3.40 3.62 -0.71
C GLY A 24 2.85 4.62 0.31
N VAL A 25 2.16 5.66 -0.17
CA VAL A 25 1.57 6.72 0.66
C VAL A 25 0.55 6.14 1.65
N LEU A 26 -0.35 5.27 1.21
CA LEU A 26 -1.41 4.68 2.04
C LEU A 26 -0.87 3.71 3.10
N SER A 27 0.29 3.10 2.88
CA SER A 27 0.95 2.22 3.85
C SER A 27 1.75 2.97 4.94
N ALA A 28 2.17 4.20 4.65
CA ALA A 28 2.96 5.04 5.55
C ALA A 28 2.12 5.64 6.69
N GLU A 29 2.79 6.19 7.71
CA GLU A 29 2.12 6.93 8.78
C GLU A 29 1.36 8.15 8.26
N GLY A 30 0.21 8.43 8.88
CA GLY A 30 -0.71 9.47 8.45
C GLY A 30 -1.85 9.63 9.45
N THR A 31 -2.99 10.15 9.00
CA THR A 31 -4.15 10.47 9.84
C THR A 31 -4.85 9.26 10.45
N LEU A 32 -4.73 8.07 9.82
CA LEU A 32 -5.31 6.84 10.34
C LEU A 32 -4.37 6.17 11.34
N THR A 33 -4.95 5.72 12.47
CA THR A 33 -4.28 4.80 13.38
C THR A 33 -3.86 3.52 12.64
N PRO A 34 -2.85 2.76 13.12
CA PRO A 34 -2.44 1.53 12.47
C PRO A 34 -3.60 0.55 12.25
N ARG A 35 -4.50 0.40 13.24
CA ARG A 35 -5.68 -0.47 13.12
C ARG A 35 -6.64 -0.01 12.03
N GLN A 36 -6.91 1.29 11.92
CA GLN A 36 -7.79 1.82 10.88
C GLN A 36 -7.17 1.68 9.50
N ARG A 37 -5.87 2.00 9.34
CA ARG A 37 -5.16 1.88 8.06
C ARG A 37 -5.22 0.45 7.52
N TRP A 38 -4.81 -0.53 8.32
CA TRP A 38 -4.76 -1.92 7.89
C TRP A 38 -6.15 -2.57 7.83
N GLY A 39 -7.06 -2.18 8.72
CA GLY A 39 -8.46 -2.61 8.66
C GLY A 39 -9.15 -2.17 7.37
N THR A 40 -8.99 -0.90 6.99
CA THR A 40 -9.53 -0.38 5.73
C THR A 40 -8.86 -1.02 4.51
N ALA A 41 -7.53 -1.19 4.52
CA ALA A 41 -6.82 -1.85 3.43
C ALA A 41 -7.32 -3.28 3.20
N LEU A 42 -7.56 -4.04 4.29
CA LEU A 42 -8.09 -5.41 4.20
C LEU A 42 -9.54 -5.43 3.72
N ALA A 43 -10.39 -4.52 4.19
CA ALA A 43 -11.80 -4.48 3.80
C ALA A 43 -12.02 -4.11 2.32
N SER A 44 -11.08 -3.38 1.71
CA SER A 44 -11.15 -2.96 0.31
C SER A 44 -10.53 -3.94 -0.69
N ALA A 45 -9.75 -4.93 -0.22
CA ALA A 45 -8.92 -5.81 -1.05
C ALA A 45 -9.66 -7.02 -1.63
#